data_AF-A0A014N689-F1
#
_entry.id   AF-A0A014N689-F1
#
_cell.length_a   1.000
_cell.length_b   1.000
_cell.length_c   1.000
_cell.angle_alpha   90.00
_cell.angle_beta   90.00
_cell.angle_gamma   90.00
#
_symmetry.space_group_name_H-M   'P 1'
#
loop_
_entity.id
_entity.type
_entity.pdbx_description
1 polymer ?
#
loop_
_entity_poly.entity_id
_entity_poly.type
_entity_poly.pdbx_seq_one_letter_code
_entity_poly.pdbx_strand_id
1 'polypeptide(L)'
;MEDFDWIWPAWKFDLKMDDEFKQLHEQYNTFPSSIQDARAFHHDLLEISSNATTIEGFYRAMADRKQRRLDELNDSLGSVSVEIVANPSLMAAAQWEHAVQLFRTGSLDSLVIYFTSYLASVERLPHGTSHRQ
;
A
#
# COMPACT_ATOMS: atom_id res chain seq x y z
N MET A 1 9.85 -27.34 -1.65
CA MET A 1 8.53 -27.38 -0.96
C MET A 1 7.65 -26.51 -1.82
N GLU A 2 6.71 -27.11 -2.54
CA GLU A 2 5.94 -26.40 -3.58
C GLU A 2 4.99 -25.38 -2.95
N ASP A 3 4.88 -24.23 -3.61
CA ASP A 3 4.26 -22.97 -3.18
C ASP A 3 2.72 -23.08 -3.24
N PHE A 4 2.14 -24.03 -2.49
CA PHE A 4 0.69 -24.25 -2.41
C PHE A 4 -0.09 -23.03 -1.90
N ASP A 5 0.62 -22.04 -1.35
CA ASP A 5 0.05 -20.81 -0.78
C ASP A 5 -0.53 -19.86 -1.85
N TRP A 6 -0.23 -20.05 -3.14
CA TRP A 6 -0.69 -19.17 -4.22
C TRP A 6 -1.83 -19.76 -5.06
N ILE A 7 -2.43 -20.88 -4.63
CA ILE A 7 -3.50 -21.52 -5.39
C ILE A 7 -4.85 -20.80 -5.20
N TRP A 8 -5.59 -20.64 -6.29
CA TRP A 8 -6.95 -20.15 -6.31
C TRP A 8 -7.78 -20.90 -7.38
N PRO A 9 -9.12 -21.00 -7.22
CA PRO A 9 -10.00 -21.79 -8.09
C PRO A 9 -10.22 -21.19 -9.49
N ALA A 10 -9.14 -20.91 -10.23
CA ALA A 10 -9.13 -20.38 -11.60
C ALA A 10 -9.89 -21.29 -12.58
N TRP A 11 -9.78 -22.61 -12.39
CA TRP A 11 -10.45 -23.63 -13.21
C TRP A 11 -11.98 -23.52 -13.18
N LYS A 12 -12.57 -22.85 -12.18
CA LYS A 12 -14.03 -22.62 -12.12
C LYS A 12 -14.52 -21.67 -13.20
N PHE A 13 -13.62 -20.88 -13.77
CA PHE A 13 -13.90 -19.81 -14.72
C PHE A 13 -13.18 -20.01 -16.05
N ASP A 14 -12.61 -21.20 -16.30
CA ASP A 14 -11.74 -21.49 -17.46
C ASP A 14 -10.55 -20.52 -17.59
N LEU A 15 -10.04 -20.02 -16.45
CA LEU A 15 -8.85 -19.17 -16.37
C LEU A 15 -7.61 -20.02 -16.07
N LYS A 16 -6.45 -19.63 -16.62
CA LYS A 16 -5.18 -20.19 -16.14
C LYS A 16 -4.75 -19.47 -14.86
N MET A 17 -3.84 -20.08 -14.13
CA MET A 17 -3.46 -19.57 -12.81
C MET A 17 -2.46 -18.41 -12.89
N ASP A 18 -1.38 -18.56 -13.65
CA ASP A 18 -0.24 -17.63 -13.62
C ASP A 18 -0.46 -16.38 -14.49
N ASP A 19 -0.85 -16.57 -15.76
CA ASP A 19 -1.03 -15.47 -16.71
C ASP A 19 -2.15 -14.52 -16.26
N GLU A 20 -3.22 -15.07 -15.68
CA GLU A 20 -4.37 -14.33 -15.21
C GLU A 20 -4.14 -13.75 -13.83
N PHE A 21 -3.34 -14.35 -12.94
CA PHE A 21 -2.98 -13.70 -11.69
C PHE A 21 -2.30 -12.36 -11.94
N LYS A 22 -1.37 -12.31 -12.91
CA LYS A 22 -0.71 -11.06 -13.30
C LYS A 22 -1.70 -10.04 -13.87
N GLN A 23 -2.58 -10.47 -14.77
CA GLN A 23 -3.59 -9.57 -15.37
C GLN A 23 -4.59 -9.05 -14.31
N LEU A 24 -5.03 -9.92 -13.40
CA LEU A 24 -5.90 -9.57 -12.29
C LEU A 24 -5.21 -8.60 -11.33
N HIS A 25 -3.93 -8.80 -11.05
CA HIS A 25 -3.13 -7.87 -10.25
C HIS A 25 -3.03 -6.49 -10.93
N GLU A 26 -2.70 -6.45 -12.22
CA GLU A 26 -2.63 -5.23 -13.01
C GLU A 26 -3.99 -4.50 -13.04
N GLN A 27 -5.09 -5.23 -13.20
CA GLN A 27 -6.41 -4.64 -13.32
C GLN A 27 -7.01 -4.22 -11.97
N TYR A 28 -6.89 -5.08 -10.95
CA TYR A 28 -7.64 -4.97 -9.70
C TYR A 28 -6.79 -4.58 -8.49
N ASN A 29 -5.46 -4.77 -8.53
CA ASN A 29 -4.57 -4.39 -7.44
C ASN A 29 -3.63 -3.22 -7.78
N THR A 30 -3.85 -2.49 -8.88
CA THR A 30 -2.95 -1.40 -9.29
C THR A 30 -3.67 -0.06 -9.43
N PHE A 31 -3.06 0.99 -8.84
CA PHE A 31 -3.38 2.39 -8.99
C PHE A 31 -2.18 3.29 -8.59
N PRO A 32 -1.59 3.99 -9.58
CA PRO A 32 -0.13 4.08 -9.90
C PRO A 32 0.89 3.09 -9.29
N SER A 33 0.65 2.58 -8.09
CA SER A 33 1.38 1.49 -7.43
C SER A 33 0.42 0.35 -7.08
N SER A 34 0.93 -0.74 -6.53
CA SER A 34 0.05 -1.76 -5.95
C SER A 34 -0.77 -1.17 -4.80
N ILE A 35 -2.07 -1.50 -4.75
CA ILE A 35 -2.99 -1.07 -3.69
C ILE A 35 -2.73 -1.88 -2.42
N GLN A 36 -2.57 -3.19 -2.58
CA GLN A 36 -2.24 -4.15 -1.52
C GLN A 36 -0.91 -4.84 -1.83
N ASP A 37 -0.25 -5.38 -0.80
CA ASP A 37 0.81 -6.36 -1.03
C ASP A 37 0.26 -7.62 -1.71
N ALA A 38 1.17 -8.39 -2.32
CA ALA A 38 0.79 -9.56 -3.13
C ALA A 38 -0.01 -10.61 -2.33
N ARG A 39 0.30 -10.80 -1.05
CA ARG A 39 -0.36 -11.80 -0.21
C ARG A 39 -1.77 -11.36 0.16
N ALA A 40 -1.94 -10.09 0.54
CA ALA A 40 -3.26 -9.53 0.81
C ALA A 40 -4.16 -9.58 -0.44
N PHE A 41 -3.61 -9.28 -1.62
CA PHE A 41 -4.34 -9.41 -2.88
C PHE A 41 -4.73 -10.86 -3.19
N HIS A 42 -3.81 -11.83 -2.98
CA HIS A 42 -4.12 -13.24 -3.18
C HIS A 42 -5.23 -13.73 -2.25
N HIS A 43 -5.26 -13.29 -0.99
CA HIS A 43 -6.35 -13.62 -0.08
C HIS A 43 -7.70 -13.08 -0.57
N ASP A 44 -7.75 -11.85 -1.06
CA ASP A 44 -8.97 -11.28 -1.65
C ASP A 44 -9.40 -12.08 -2.90
N LEU A 45 -8.44 -12.43 -3.77
CA LEU A 45 -8.68 -13.26 -4.96
C LEU A 45 -9.25 -14.64 -4.59
N LEU A 46 -8.65 -15.32 -3.60
CA LEU A 46 -9.07 -16.65 -3.16
C LEU A 46 -10.48 -16.61 -2.56
N GLU A 47 -10.77 -15.63 -1.71
CA GLU A 47 -12.09 -15.45 -1.11
C GLU A 47 -13.17 -15.22 -2.19
N ILE A 48 -12.90 -14.29 -3.12
CA ILE A 48 -13.85 -13.92 -4.17
C ILE A 48 -14.08 -15.08 -5.14
N SER A 49 -13.02 -15.73 -5.61
CA SER A 49 -13.11 -16.86 -6.54
C SER A 49 -13.79 -18.09 -5.92
N SER A 50 -13.64 -18.31 -4.61
CA SER A 50 -14.36 -19.36 -3.89
C SER A 50 -15.87 -19.10 -3.89
N ASN A 51 -16.27 -17.85 -3.67
CA ASN A 51 -17.68 -17.46 -3.52
C ASN A 51 -18.41 -17.23 -4.86
N ALA A 52 -17.74 -16.68 -5.87
CA ALA A 52 -18.36 -16.35 -7.15
C ALA A 52 -18.70 -17.60 -7.97
N THR A 53 -19.92 -17.71 -8.50
CA THR A 53 -20.35 -18.89 -9.29
C THR A 53 -20.21 -18.71 -10.79
N THR A 54 -20.07 -17.47 -11.28
CA THR A 54 -19.84 -17.14 -12.70
C THR A 54 -18.66 -16.20 -12.85
N ILE A 55 -18.05 -16.18 -14.03
CA ILE A 55 -16.90 -15.33 -14.33
C ILE A 55 -17.26 -13.84 -14.30
N GLU A 56 -18.47 -13.46 -14.71
CA GLU A 56 -18.94 -12.07 -14.65
C GLU A 56 -19.17 -11.63 -13.20
N GLY A 57 -19.69 -12.53 -12.35
CA GLY A 57 -19.84 -12.28 -10.92
C GLY A 57 -18.49 -12.14 -10.23
N PHE A 58 -17.51 -12.96 -10.63
CA PHE A 58 -16.12 -12.87 -10.16
C PHE A 58 -15.50 -11.52 -10.50
N TYR A 59 -15.52 -11.10 -11.77
CA TYR A 59 -14.94 -9.81 -12.19
C TYR A 59 -15.63 -8.61 -11.54
N ARG A 60 -16.96 -8.66 -11.37
CA ARG A 60 -17.69 -7.62 -10.64
C ARG A 60 -17.23 -7.54 -9.19
N ALA A 61 -17.14 -8.67 -8.50
CA ALA A 61 -16.71 -8.70 -7.12
C ALA A 61 -15.24 -8.25 -6.94
N MET A 62 -14.35 -8.55 -7.90
CA MET A 62 -12.98 -8.03 -7.92
C MET A 62 -12.94 -6.50 -8.08
N ALA A 63 -13.77 -5.95 -8.97
CA ALA A 63 -13.89 -4.50 -9.14
C ALA A 63 -14.41 -3.81 -7.86
N ASP A 64 -15.45 -4.38 -7.25
CA ASP A 64 -16.02 -3.88 -5.99
C ASP A 64 -14.99 -3.95 -4.85
N ARG A 65 -14.19 -5.03 -4.78
CA ARG A 65 -13.12 -5.18 -3.79
C ARG A 65 -12.03 -4.14 -3.99
N LYS A 66 -11.60 -3.88 -5.23
CA LYS A 66 -10.63 -2.82 -5.55
C LYS A 66 -11.09 -1.47 -4.97
N GLN A 67 -12.34 -1.09 -5.25
CA GLN A 67 -12.89 0.18 -4.76
C GLN A 67 -12.92 0.22 -3.22
N ARG A 68 -13.39 -0.87 -2.59
CA ARG A 68 -13.42 -0.98 -1.14
C ARG A 68 -12.04 -0.80 -0.50
N ARG A 69 -11.00 -1.43 -1.07
CA ARG A 69 -9.63 -1.30 -0.56
C ARG A 69 -9.08 0.11 -0.70
N LEU A 70 -9.39 0.81 -1.80
CA LEU A 70 -9.04 2.22 -1.96
C LEU A 70 -9.75 3.09 -0.92
N ASP A 71 -11.04 2.86 -0.68
CA ASP A 71 -11.81 3.60 0.32
C ASP A 71 -11.25 3.37 1.73
N GLU A 72 -10.99 2.11 2.10
CA GLU A 72 -10.39 1.74 3.41
C GLU A 72 -9.02 2.40 3.63
N LEU A 73 -8.16 2.44 2.60
CA LEU A 73 -6.85 3.08 2.67
C LEU A 73 -6.97 4.60 2.79
N ASN A 74 -7.88 5.23 2.04
CA ASN A 74 -8.11 6.67 2.11
C ASN A 74 -8.69 7.08 3.47
N ASP A 75 -9.64 6.30 4.01
CA ASP A 75 -10.21 6.53 5.33
C ASP A 75 -9.16 6.38 6.43
N SER A 76 -8.35 5.32 6.36
CA SER A 76 -7.25 5.09 7.30
C SER A 76 -6.22 6.22 7.24
N LEU A 77 -5.83 6.64 6.04
CA LEU A 77 -4.91 7.74 5.83
C LEU A 77 -5.49 9.06 6.36
N GLY A 78 -6.76 9.35 6.10
CA GLY A 78 -7.46 10.52 6.62
C GLY A 78 -7.49 10.56 8.14
N SER A 79 -7.82 9.43 8.78
CA SER A 79 -7.80 9.31 10.24
C SER A 79 -6.40 9.56 10.82
N VAL A 80 -5.36 8.95 10.26
CA VAL A 80 -3.97 9.14 10.70
C VAL A 80 -3.51 10.58 10.48
N SER A 81 -3.92 11.19 9.37
CA SER A 81 -3.59 12.58 9.05
C SER A 81 -4.12 13.55 10.10
N VAL A 82 -5.38 13.38 10.52
CA VAL A 82 -6.00 14.22 11.55
C VAL A 82 -5.24 14.12 12.87
N GLU A 83 -4.91 12.91 13.30
CA GLU A 83 -4.19 12.69 14.56
C GLU A 83 -2.79 13.31 14.56
N ILE A 84 -2.04 13.16 13.47
CA ILE A 84 -0.69 13.73 13.34
C ILE A 84 -0.74 15.26 13.29
N VAL A 85 -1.66 15.83 12.51
CA VAL A 85 -1.77 17.28 12.36
C VAL A 85 -2.22 17.93 13.68
N ALA A 86 -3.13 17.30 14.42
CA ALA A 86 -3.64 17.82 15.69
C ALA A 86 -2.65 17.66 16.85
N ASN A 87 -1.71 16.70 16.78
CA ASN A 87 -0.79 16.40 17.87
C ASN A 87 0.69 16.45 17.42
N PRO A 88 1.29 17.66 17.29
CA PRO A 88 2.67 17.81 16.83
C PRO A 88 3.72 17.06 17.65
N SER A 89 3.42 16.74 18.91
CA SER A 89 4.31 15.99 19.80
C SER A 89 4.50 14.51 19.43
N LEU A 90 3.71 13.96 18.50
CA LEU A 90 3.85 12.57 18.05
C LEU A 90 5.10 12.33 17.19
N MET A 91 5.76 13.39 16.73
CA MET A 91 7.00 13.31 15.95
C MET A 91 7.89 14.54 16.18
N ALA A 92 9.12 14.49 15.69
CA ALA A 92 10.00 15.65 15.74
C ALA A 92 9.48 16.79 14.84
N ALA A 93 9.69 18.03 15.26
CA ALA A 93 9.08 19.22 14.64
C ALA A 93 9.38 19.34 13.12
N ALA A 94 10.62 19.02 12.71
CA ALA A 94 11.00 19.05 11.29
C ALA A 94 10.19 18.05 10.45
N GLN A 95 9.96 16.84 10.98
CA GLN A 95 9.18 15.79 10.32
C GLN A 95 7.68 16.15 10.29
N TRP A 96 7.19 16.80 11.35
CA TRP A 96 5.80 17.24 11.43
C TRP A 96 5.43 18.22 10.31
N GLU A 97 6.26 19.23 10.05
CA GLU A 97 6.03 20.19 8.97
C GLU A 97 5.92 19.49 7.60
N HIS A 98 6.79 18.51 7.34
CA HIS A 98 6.75 17.73 6.10
C HIS A 98 5.55 16.77 6.04
N ALA A 99 5.12 16.20 7.17
CA ALA A 99 3.91 15.37 7.24
C ALA A 99 2.65 16.20 6.92
N VAL A 100 2.53 17.40 7.49
CA VAL A 100 1.43 18.34 7.19
C VAL A 100 1.41 18.67 5.70
N GLN A 101 2.57 18.94 5.09
CA GLN A 101 2.66 19.18 3.66
C GLN A 101 2.21 17.98 2.84
N LEU A 102 2.67 16.76 3.17
CA LEU A 102 2.27 15.51 2.51
C LEU A 102 0.75 15.32 2.55
N PHE A 103 0.11 15.41 3.72
CA PHE A 103 -1.33 15.19 3.84
C PHE A 103 -2.17 16.26 3.14
N ARG A 104 -1.66 17.50 3.06
CA ARG A 104 -2.35 18.58 2.36
C ARG A 104 -2.28 18.44 0.84
N THR A 105 -1.15 17.99 0.29
CA THR A 105 -0.95 17.94 -1.16
C THR A 105 -1.28 16.58 -1.77
N GLY A 106 -1.12 15.50 -1.00
CA GLY A 106 -1.28 14.13 -1.50
C GLY A 106 -0.36 13.79 -2.67
N SER A 107 0.73 14.55 -2.87
CA SER A 107 1.58 14.42 -4.06
C SER A 107 2.75 13.48 -3.83
N LEU A 108 3.18 12.80 -4.89
CA LEU A 108 4.38 11.97 -4.87
C LEU A 108 5.64 12.77 -4.49
N ASP A 109 5.71 14.03 -4.92
CA ASP A 109 6.79 14.96 -4.55
C ASP A 109 6.85 15.21 -3.04
N SER A 110 5.71 15.53 -2.40
CA SER A 110 5.67 15.75 -0.96
C SER A 110 5.92 14.46 -0.17
N LEU A 111 5.59 13.29 -0.74
CA LEU A 111 5.91 11.99 -0.14
C LEU A 111 7.43 11.74 -0.13
N VAL A 112 8.11 12.03 -1.25
CA VAL A 112 9.57 11.92 -1.33
C VAL A 112 10.23 12.87 -0.34
N ILE A 113 9.82 14.14 -0.31
CA ILE A 113 10.35 15.15 0.63
C ILE A 113 10.19 14.69 2.09
N TYR A 114 9.02 14.14 2.44
CA TYR A 114 8.77 13.61 3.78
C TYR A 114 9.80 12.55 4.18
N PHE A 115 10.06 11.55 3.32
CA PHE A 115 11.07 10.52 3.61
C PHE A 115 12.51 11.07 3.59
N THR A 116 12.84 12.00 2.69
CA THR A 116 14.17 12.63 2.65
C THR A 116 14.49 13.40 3.94
N SER A 117 13.48 13.96 4.62
CA SER A 117 13.67 14.68 5.88
C SER A 117 14.32 13.83 6.99
N TYR A 118 14.15 12.50 6.95
CA TYR A 118 14.79 11.59 7.90
C TYR A 118 16.29 11.43 7.62
N LEU A 119 16.71 11.45 6.36
CA LEU A 119 18.13 11.32 5.98
C LEU A 119 18.93 12.58 6.34
N ALA A 120 18.35 13.76 6.10
CA ALA A 120 18.98 15.04 6.44
C ALA A 120 19.16 15.23 7.96
N SER A 121 18.42 14.50 8.79
CA SER A 121 18.59 14.49 10.24
C SER A 121 19.76 13.60 10.69
N VAL A 122 20.06 12.53 9.93
CA VAL A 122 21.14 11.57 10.21
C VAL A 122 22.51 12.16 9.84
N GLU A 123 22.61 12.90 8.74
CA GLU A 123 23.87 13.54 8.30
C GLU A 123 24.36 14.66 9.23
N ARG A 124 23.51 15.18 10.12
CA ARG A 124 23.88 16.22 11.09
C ARG A 124 24.43 15.68 12.41
N LEU A 125 24.52 14.36 12.59
CA LEU A 125 25.22 13.79 13.73
C LEU A 125 26.72 14.02 13.56
N PRO A 126 27.40 14.69 14.51
CA PRO A 126 28.83 14.91 14.40
C PRO A 126 29.54 13.55 14.41
N HIS A 127 30.25 13.23 13.33
CA HIS A 127 31.25 12.18 13.36
C HIS A 127 32.16 12.44 14.56
N GLY A 128 32.19 11.47 15.49
CA GLY A 128 32.88 11.61 16.76
C GLY A 128 34.28 12.16 16.57
N THR A 129 34.58 13.24 17.30
CA THR A 129 35.91 13.79 17.46
C THR A 129 36.84 12.72 18.01
N SER A 130 37.58 12.05 17.12
CA SER A 130 38.75 11.26 17.53
C SER A 130 39.92 12.22 17.75
N HIS A 131 39.95 12.84 18.93
CA HIS A 131 41.21 13.29 19.51
C HIS A 131 42.03 12.06 19.86
N ARG A 132 43.20 11.88 19.21
CA ARG A 132 44.35 11.23 19.84
C ARG A 132 45.58 12.10 19.65
N GLN A 133 46.28 12.19 20.78
CA GLN A 133 47.52 12.90 21.07
C GLN A 133 48.68 12.45 20.21
#